data_AF-A0A7Y2RFB4-F1
#
_entry.id   AF-A0A7Y2RFB4-F1
#
_cell.length_a   1.000
_cell.length_b   1.000
_cell.length_c   1.000
_cell.angle_alpha   90.00
_cell.angle_beta   90.00
_cell.angle_gamma   90.00
#
_symmetry.space_group_name_H-M   'P 1'
#
loop_
_entity.id
_entity.type
_entity.pdbx_description
1 polymer ?
#
loop_
_entity_poly.entity_id
_entity_poly.type
_entity_poly.pdbx_seq_one_letter_code
_entity_poly.pdbx_strand_id
1 'polypeptide(L)'
;MNFRTIILIGGVGIALHGCTSIDSFNSDSVKNFTSPQELIVQKNINAANGRAKEYVYYWGPKQSNKEPQSLYPRKHLNSYCSAKHGKFSILHKSSMSLVKNQWDKKLLSTYSSVKQGIGAYKCVQSDGQSWIVSIEPVAERKLDDGSDARMVALQTKIMTPADAQKFYSSANSSNTPAAKKTTVNNQTAKNTPSKTTTPKEAEIKKEVEAKKETKPTPPLPVKQSVSIVETPQQQQLKYYVSARRDLNKGTNQVAACNNAQRAYNYGKLHGSNAANVYAESGVLVARCLTSVPSYSSRFSNSKGQAVKILQNLANNHNHAGAKHMLNQLK
;
A
#
# COMPACT_ATOMS: atom_id res chain seq x y z
N MET A 1 47.54 47.12 -24.20
CA MET A 1 48.03 45.78 -23.79
C MET A 1 48.36 45.84 -22.30
N ASN A 2 47.89 44.96 -21.41
CA ASN A 2 47.14 43.70 -21.62
C ASN A 2 45.91 43.58 -20.70
N PHE A 3 44.86 42.92 -21.19
CA PHE A 3 43.78 42.36 -20.38
C PHE A 3 44.31 41.14 -19.58
N ARG A 4 43.80 40.93 -18.35
CA ARG A 4 43.30 39.62 -17.90
C ARG A 4 42.17 39.76 -16.88
N THR A 5 40.94 39.60 -17.37
CA THR A 5 39.75 39.36 -16.54
C THR A 5 39.82 37.98 -15.91
N ILE A 6 39.56 37.86 -14.61
CA ILE A 6 39.19 36.59 -13.97
C ILE A 6 37.92 36.82 -13.16
N ILE A 7 36.79 36.38 -13.71
CA ILE A 7 35.50 36.34 -13.01
C ILE A 7 35.44 35.02 -12.25
N LEU A 8 35.57 35.07 -10.92
CA LEU A 8 35.35 33.92 -10.05
C LEU A 8 33.87 33.81 -9.70
N ILE A 9 33.12 33.08 -10.53
CA ILE A 9 31.77 32.62 -10.17
C ILE A 9 31.93 31.52 -9.11
N GLY A 10 32.02 31.94 -7.84
CA GLY A 10 31.99 31.08 -6.68
C GLY A 10 30.59 30.50 -6.48
N GLY A 11 30.28 29.44 -7.23
CA GLY A 11 29.00 28.74 -7.14
C GLY A 11 28.83 28.07 -5.78
N VAL A 12 28.18 28.76 -4.84
CA VAL A 12 27.78 28.18 -3.54
C VAL A 12 26.72 27.12 -3.79
N GLY A 13 27.18 25.87 -3.91
CA GLY A 13 26.30 24.71 -4.02
C GLY A 13 25.52 24.53 -2.72
N ILE A 14 24.29 25.06 -2.68
CA ILE A 14 23.35 24.84 -1.58
C ILE A 14 22.95 23.36 -1.58
N ALA A 15 23.73 22.55 -0.86
CA ALA A 15 23.41 21.17 -0.59
C ALA A 15 22.15 21.12 0.27
N LEU A 16 21.00 20.94 -0.38
CA LEU A 16 19.69 20.78 0.25
C LEU A 16 19.60 19.42 0.97
N HIS A 17 20.40 19.26 2.03
CA HIS A 17 20.16 18.30 3.09
C HIS A 17 18.85 18.70 3.79
N GLY A 18 17.74 18.24 3.22
CA GLY A 18 16.41 18.45 3.78
C GLY A 18 16.28 17.75 5.12
N CYS A 19 16.69 18.42 6.19
CA CYS A 19 16.48 18.01 7.56
C CYS A 19 14.98 18.03 7.88
N THR A 20 14.26 16.98 7.47
CA THR A 20 12.95 16.66 8.04
C THR A 20 13.17 16.27 9.50
N SER A 21 13.16 17.27 10.38
CA SER A 21 13.04 17.07 11.82
C SER A 21 11.84 16.16 12.08
N ILE A 22 12.10 14.97 12.62
CA ILE A 22 11.05 13.98 12.85
C ILE A 22 10.24 14.44 14.06
N ASP A 23 8.98 14.82 13.81
CA ASP A 23 7.97 14.94 14.88
C ASP A 23 8.06 13.70 15.76
N SER A 24 8.11 13.91 17.09
CA SER A 24 8.12 12.79 18.03
C SER A 24 6.99 11.79 17.72
N PHE A 25 7.23 10.49 17.93
CA PHE A 25 6.26 9.42 17.63
C PHE A 25 5.00 9.42 18.55
N ASN A 26 4.69 10.56 19.19
CA ASN A 26 3.48 10.79 19.96
C ASN A 26 2.22 10.56 19.12
N SER A 27 1.24 9.90 19.74
CA SER A 27 -0.13 9.71 19.26
C SER A 27 -0.78 10.99 18.70
N ASP A 28 -0.54 12.16 19.30
CA ASP A 28 -1.17 13.42 18.85
C ASP A 28 -0.80 13.76 17.41
N SER A 29 0.45 13.49 17.00
CA SER A 29 0.95 13.72 15.64
C SER A 29 0.31 12.82 14.57
N VAL A 30 -0.55 11.88 14.98
CA VAL A 30 -1.24 10.91 14.11
C VAL A 30 -2.76 10.78 14.36
N LYS A 31 -3.34 11.42 15.40
CA LYS A 31 -4.78 11.36 15.71
C LYS A 31 -5.67 11.83 14.55
N ASN A 32 -5.22 12.84 13.80
CA ASN A 32 -6.02 13.53 12.78
C ASN A 32 -6.10 12.82 11.41
N PHE A 33 -5.39 11.70 11.21
CA PHE A 33 -5.51 10.95 9.94
C PHE A 33 -6.81 10.15 9.88
N THR A 34 -7.41 10.13 8.69
CA THR A 34 -8.69 9.47 8.38
C THR A 34 -8.51 7.99 8.08
N SER A 35 -7.34 7.60 7.55
CA SER A 35 -7.02 6.21 7.24
C SER A 35 -5.51 5.94 7.34
N PRO A 36 -5.07 4.68 7.53
CA PRO A 36 -3.64 4.34 7.56
C PRO A 36 -2.97 4.57 6.19
N GLN A 37 -3.73 4.57 5.08
CA GLN A 37 -3.22 4.93 3.75
C GLN A 37 -2.94 6.44 3.64
N GLU A 38 -3.71 7.28 4.34
CA GLU A 38 -3.43 8.71 4.43
C GLU A 38 -2.16 8.97 5.24
N LEU A 39 -2.00 8.32 6.40
CA LEU A 39 -0.77 8.37 7.21
C LEU A 39 0.49 8.02 6.38
N ILE A 40 0.43 6.92 5.62
CA ILE A 40 1.55 6.46 4.77
C ILE A 40 2.00 7.53 3.77
N VAL A 41 1.06 8.30 3.23
CA VAL A 41 1.34 9.41 2.29
C VAL A 41 1.82 10.65 3.05
N GLN A 42 1.08 11.12 4.05
CA GLN A 42 1.35 12.41 4.71
C GLN A 42 2.64 12.39 5.57
N LYS A 43 2.95 11.28 6.25
CA LYS A 43 4.24 11.12 6.97
C LYS A 43 5.36 10.58 6.07
N ASN A 44 5.17 10.57 4.74
CA ASN A 44 6.17 10.13 3.73
C ASN A 44 6.82 8.78 4.07
N ILE A 45 6.00 7.78 4.42
CA ILE A 45 6.48 6.43 4.81
C ILE A 45 6.98 5.66 3.58
N ASN A 46 6.34 5.89 2.42
CA ASN A 46 6.86 5.53 1.10
C ASN A 46 7.53 6.75 0.45
N ALA A 47 8.23 6.54 -0.67
CA ALA A 47 8.71 7.62 -1.52
C ALA A 47 7.51 8.38 -2.16
N ALA A 48 7.72 9.61 -2.62
CA ALA A 48 6.65 10.47 -3.16
C ALA A 48 5.88 9.87 -4.36
N ASN A 49 6.49 8.93 -5.07
CA ASN A 49 5.89 8.16 -6.17
C ASN A 49 5.18 6.85 -5.70
N GLY A 50 4.96 6.68 -4.40
CA GLY A 50 4.33 5.51 -3.77
C GLY A 50 5.24 4.28 -3.61
N ARG A 51 6.48 4.31 -4.15
CA ARG A 51 7.42 3.18 -4.11
C ARG A 51 8.14 3.09 -2.76
N ALA A 52 8.94 2.02 -2.59
CA ALA A 52 9.82 1.85 -1.45
C ALA A 52 10.69 3.08 -1.18
N LYS A 53 10.89 3.38 0.11
CA LYS A 53 11.77 4.44 0.60
C LYS A 53 12.97 3.83 1.32
N GLU A 54 14.13 4.45 1.18
CA GLU A 54 15.35 4.01 1.87
C GLU A 54 15.33 4.46 3.34
N TYR A 55 15.73 3.55 4.23
CA TYR A 55 15.84 3.77 5.67
C TYR A 55 17.17 3.19 6.18
N VAL A 56 17.94 3.97 6.94
CA VAL A 56 19.17 3.47 7.57
C VAL A 56 18.81 2.44 8.65
N TYR A 57 19.26 1.20 8.53
CA TYR A 57 19.02 0.14 9.52
C TYR A 57 20.25 -0.15 10.41
N TYR A 58 21.41 0.35 9.99
CA TYR A 58 22.70 0.27 10.67
C TYR A 58 23.52 1.51 10.33
N TRP A 59 24.13 2.16 11.33
CA TRP A 59 24.82 3.45 11.18
C TRP A 59 26.36 3.34 11.17
N GLY A 60 26.92 2.13 11.11
CA GLY A 60 28.34 1.90 11.36
C GLY A 60 28.68 1.81 12.86
N PRO A 61 29.89 1.32 13.21
CA PRO A 61 30.28 1.12 14.61
C PRO A 61 30.42 2.44 15.38
N LYS A 62 30.84 3.52 14.70
CA LYS A 62 31.06 4.86 15.28
C LYS A 62 29.76 5.61 15.64
N GLN A 63 28.59 5.10 15.26
CA GLN A 63 27.28 5.76 15.45
C GLN A 63 26.20 4.76 15.91
N SER A 64 26.61 3.70 16.63
CA SER A 64 25.75 2.62 17.12
C SER A 64 24.63 3.06 18.08
N ASN A 65 24.74 4.27 18.65
CA ASN A 65 23.73 4.90 19.49
C ASN A 65 22.55 5.54 18.72
N LYS A 66 22.67 5.75 17.40
CA LYS A 66 21.58 6.30 16.58
C LYS A 66 20.50 5.25 16.32
N GLU A 67 19.22 5.62 16.44
CA GLU A 67 18.13 4.69 16.18
C GLU A 67 18.12 4.21 14.71
N PRO A 68 17.99 2.89 14.48
CA PRO A 68 17.67 2.33 13.16
C PRO A 68 16.32 2.83 12.62
N GLN A 69 16.39 3.65 11.56
CA GLN A 69 15.25 4.22 10.86
C GLN A 69 14.35 3.15 10.21
N SER A 70 14.83 1.93 10.01
CA SER A 70 14.03 0.79 9.51
C SER A 70 12.81 0.47 10.39
N LEU A 71 12.78 0.94 11.63
CA LEU A 71 11.64 0.81 12.53
C LEU A 71 10.56 1.89 12.30
N TYR A 72 10.86 3.00 11.61
CA TYR A 72 9.97 4.16 11.50
C TYR A 72 8.61 3.86 10.83
N PRO A 73 8.51 3.07 9.75
CA PRO A 73 7.21 2.68 9.19
C PRO A 73 6.34 1.98 10.23
N ARG A 74 6.89 0.97 10.93
CA ARG A 74 6.21 0.23 11.99
C ARG A 74 5.83 1.15 13.15
N LYS A 75 6.73 2.06 13.58
CA LYS A 75 6.46 3.01 14.68
C LYS A 75 5.28 3.94 14.35
N HIS A 76 5.26 4.60 13.20
CA HIS A 76 4.14 5.48 12.83
C HIS A 76 2.81 4.72 12.73
N LEU A 77 2.81 3.53 12.11
CA LEU A 77 1.60 2.70 11.98
C LEU A 77 1.11 2.17 13.35
N ASN A 78 2.03 1.83 14.26
CA ASN A 78 1.72 1.48 15.64
C ASN A 78 1.11 2.67 16.39
N SER A 79 1.75 3.84 16.39
CA SER A 79 1.22 5.04 17.06
C SER A 79 -0.15 5.44 16.51
N TYR A 80 -0.39 5.31 15.20
CA TYR A 80 -1.70 5.57 14.61
C TYR A 80 -2.77 4.56 15.07
N CYS A 81 -2.43 3.27 15.11
CA CYS A 81 -3.32 2.24 15.66
C CYS A 81 -3.68 2.53 17.12
N SER A 82 -2.69 2.82 17.98
CA SER A 82 -2.90 3.15 19.39
C SER A 82 -3.65 4.47 19.59
N ALA A 83 -3.45 5.47 18.72
CA ALA A 83 -4.21 6.72 18.72
C ALA A 83 -5.70 6.56 18.37
N LYS A 84 -6.10 5.41 17.80
CA LYS A 84 -7.49 4.99 17.60
C LYS A 84 -7.89 3.85 18.56
N HIS A 85 -7.27 3.81 19.74
CA HIS A 85 -7.46 2.80 20.80
C HIS A 85 -7.28 1.33 20.33
N GLY A 86 -6.49 1.12 19.28
CA GLY A 86 -6.27 -0.18 18.67
C GLY A 86 -5.00 -0.91 19.11
N LYS A 87 -5.06 -2.24 19.05
CA LYS A 87 -3.93 -3.15 19.25
C LYS A 87 -3.26 -3.46 17.92
N PHE A 88 -1.98 -3.11 17.80
CA PHE A 88 -1.14 -3.38 16.63
C PHE A 88 -0.29 -4.62 16.90
N SER A 89 -0.42 -5.66 16.06
CA SER A 89 0.32 -6.91 16.23
C SER A 89 0.82 -7.45 14.89
N ILE A 90 1.93 -8.19 14.90
CA ILE A 90 2.38 -8.93 13.72
C ILE A 90 1.34 -10.01 13.36
N LEU A 91 1.06 -10.17 12.08
CA LEU A 91 0.15 -11.16 11.49
C LEU A 91 0.95 -12.22 10.72
N HIS A 92 1.92 -11.79 9.91
CA HIS A 92 2.86 -12.68 9.21
C HIS A 92 4.27 -12.10 9.26
N LYS A 93 5.28 -12.96 9.45
CA LYS A 93 6.70 -12.58 9.32
C LYS A 93 7.06 -12.48 7.84
N SER A 94 7.89 -11.50 7.49
CA SER A 94 8.50 -11.41 6.16
C SER A 94 9.52 -12.54 5.95
N SER A 95 9.50 -13.18 4.78
CA SER A 95 10.60 -14.00 4.25
C SER A 95 11.48 -13.22 3.25
N MET A 96 11.36 -11.90 3.23
CA MET A 96 12.08 -10.96 2.35
C MET A 96 11.93 -11.31 0.86
N SER A 97 10.74 -11.78 0.45
CA SER A 97 10.48 -12.32 -0.89
C SER A 97 10.76 -11.33 -2.02
N LEU A 98 10.55 -10.03 -1.78
CA LEU A 98 10.76 -8.96 -2.77
C LEU A 98 12.23 -8.55 -2.96
N VAL A 99 13.11 -8.86 -2.02
CA VAL A 99 14.57 -8.69 -2.20
C VAL A 99 15.06 -9.70 -3.23
N LYS A 100 15.86 -9.28 -4.21
CA LYS A 100 16.36 -10.18 -5.27
C LYS A 100 17.65 -10.91 -4.90
N ASN A 101 18.61 -10.20 -4.32
CA ASN A 101 19.91 -10.78 -3.95
C ASN A 101 19.76 -11.62 -2.66
N GLN A 102 20.31 -12.84 -2.67
CA GLN A 102 20.26 -13.75 -1.51
C GLN A 102 21.24 -13.32 -0.40
N TRP A 103 22.33 -12.64 -0.75
CA TRP A 103 23.26 -12.10 0.24
C TRP A 103 22.62 -10.95 1.04
N ASP A 104 21.91 -10.03 0.37
CA ASP A 104 21.11 -8.98 1.01
C ASP A 104 20.11 -9.58 2.01
N LYS A 105 19.35 -10.62 1.62
CA LYS A 105 18.42 -11.32 2.53
C LYS A 105 19.16 -11.90 3.74
N LYS A 106 20.26 -12.61 3.51
CA LYS A 106 21.06 -13.21 4.59
C LYS A 106 21.54 -12.11 5.55
N LEU A 107 22.07 -11.00 5.02
CA LEU A 107 22.53 -9.85 5.80
C LEU A 107 21.39 -9.21 6.60
N LEU A 108 20.31 -8.78 5.94
CA LEU A 108 19.13 -8.18 6.57
C LEU A 108 18.54 -9.09 7.66
N SER A 109 18.63 -10.42 7.51
CA SER A 109 18.15 -11.37 8.52
C SER A 109 19.01 -11.46 9.78
N THR A 110 20.24 -10.92 9.80
CA THR A 110 21.03 -10.81 11.04
C THR A 110 20.51 -9.69 11.95
N TYR A 111 20.17 -8.53 11.38
CA TYR A 111 19.80 -7.32 12.14
C TYR A 111 18.42 -7.42 12.80
N SER A 112 18.38 -7.23 14.12
CA SER A 112 17.14 -7.17 14.90
C SER A 112 16.25 -5.99 14.49
N SER A 113 16.85 -4.82 14.20
CA SER A 113 16.17 -3.61 13.72
C SER A 113 15.40 -3.80 12.41
N VAL A 114 15.86 -4.69 11.53
CA VAL A 114 15.15 -5.06 10.30
C VAL A 114 14.08 -6.08 10.62
N LYS A 115 14.44 -7.22 11.25
CA LYS A 115 13.51 -8.29 11.63
C LYS A 115 12.29 -7.81 12.45
N GLN A 116 12.46 -6.79 13.27
CA GLN A 116 11.38 -6.19 14.07
C GLN A 116 10.51 -5.19 13.30
N GLY A 117 10.96 -4.65 12.16
CA GLY A 117 10.25 -3.63 11.38
C GLY A 117 9.44 -4.15 10.19
N ILE A 118 9.68 -5.40 9.75
CA ILE A 118 9.14 -5.95 8.51
C ILE A 118 8.13 -7.10 8.71
N GLY A 119 7.27 -7.30 7.71
CA GLY A 119 6.20 -8.30 7.68
C GLY A 119 4.81 -7.67 7.53
N ALA A 120 3.77 -8.48 7.66
CA ALA A 120 2.40 -7.99 7.81
C ALA A 120 2.07 -7.75 9.27
N TYR A 121 1.47 -6.60 9.54
CA TYR A 121 0.93 -6.22 10.84
C TYR A 121 -0.57 -5.94 10.69
N LYS A 122 -1.36 -6.36 11.68
CA LYS A 122 -2.78 -6.07 11.79
C LYS A 122 -2.99 -5.07 12.92
N CYS A 123 -3.77 -4.03 12.66
CA CYS A 123 -4.41 -3.24 13.71
C CYS A 123 -5.83 -3.79 13.94
N VAL A 124 -6.24 -3.93 15.20
CA VAL A 124 -7.65 -4.11 15.59
C VAL A 124 -8.01 -2.96 16.52
N GLN A 125 -8.96 -2.13 16.12
CA GLN A 125 -9.44 -0.95 16.84
C GLN A 125 -10.58 -1.33 17.82
N SER A 126 -10.83 -0.47 18.81
CA SER A 126 -11.84 -0.71 19.86
C SER A 126 -13.29 -0.71 19.34
N ASP A 127 -13.52 -0.15 18.16
CA ASP A 127 -14.80 -0.15 17.43
C ASP A 127 -14.99 -1.39 16.53
N GLY A 128 -14.10 -2.39 16.65
CA GLY A 128 -14.11 -3.61 15.84
C GLY A 128 -13.51 -3.45 14.44
N GLN A 129 -13.13 -2.24 14.02
CA GLN A 129 -12.47 -2.04 12.73
C GLN A 129 -11.09 -2.69 12.72
N SER A 130 -10.66 -3.20 11.57
CA SER A 130 -9.30 -3.71 11.43
C SER A 130 -8.74 -3.51 10.02
N TRP A 131 -7.44 -3.30 9.96
CA TRP A 131 -6.69 -3.13 8.72
C TRP A 131 -5.35 -3.86 8.82
N ILE A 132 -4.86 -4.32 7.67
CA ILE A 132 -3.59 -5.02 7.55
C ILE A 132 -2.65 -4.16 6.71
N VAL A 133 -1.42 -4.00 7.18
CA VAL A 133 -0.34 -3.31 6.48
C VAL A 133 0.85 -4.24 6.34
N SER A 134 1.45 -4.28 5.16
CA SER A 134 2.68 -4.99 4.86
C SER A 134 3.82 -3.98 4.75
N ILE A 135 4.94 -4.30 5.40
CA ILE A 135 6.19 -3.52 5.36
C ILE A 135 7.28 -4.50 4.90
N GLU A 136 7.68 -4.43 3.63
CA GLU A 136 8.57 -5.42 3.02
C GLU A 136 9.85 -4.78 2.47
N PRO A 137 11.04 -5.38 2.68
CA PRO A 137 12.27 -4.94 2.05
C PRO A 137 12.29 -5.34 0.58
N VAL A 138 12.76 -4.44 -0.30
CA VAL A 138 12.90 -4.70 -1.74
C VAL A 138 14.35 -4.66 -2.22
N ALA A 139 15.25 -4.03 -1.46
CA ALA A 139 16.69 -3.95 -1.70
C ALA A 139 17.45 -3.59 -0.41
N GLU A 140 18.73 -3.92 -0.37
CA GLU A 140 19.71 -3.45 0.62
C GLU A 140 20.86 -2.73 -0.11
N ARG A 141 21.53 -1.77 0.53
CA ARG A 141 22.83 -1.25 0.08
C ARG A 141 23.62 -0.59 1.21
N LYS A 142 24.94 -0.53 1.03
CA LYS A 142 25.79 0.44 1.76
C LYS A 142 25.45 1.87 1.29
N LEU A 143 25.70 2.86 2.13
CA LEU A 143 25.72 4.26 1.75
C LEU A 143 27.10 4.63 1.20
N ASP A 144 27.12 5.34 0.07
CA ASP A 144 28.34 5.65 -0.69
C ASP A 144 28.95 7.01 -0.29
N ASP A 145 28.91 7.32 1.01
CA ASP A 145 29.36 8.58 1.62
C ASP A 145 30.67 8.42 2.44
N GLY A 146 31.32 7.25 2.34
CA GLY A 146 32.50 6.90 3.14
C GLY A 146 32.18 6.45 4.57
N SER A 147 30.91 6.44 4.99
CA SER A 147 30.50 5.84 6.26
C SER A 147 30.37 4.31 6.17
N ASP A 148 30.10 3.67 7.31
CA ASP A 148 29.65 2.28 7.38
C ASP A 148 28.12 2.15 7.50
N ALA A 149 27.37 3.21 7.20
CA ALA A 149 25.92 3.17 7.22
C ALA A 149 25.37 2.27 6.10
N ARG A 150 24.27 1.58 6.40
CA ARG A 150 23.58 0.67 5.49
C ARG A 150 22.09 0.89 5.52
N MET A 151 21.48 0.82 4.35
CA MET A 151 20.09 1.19 4.11
C MET A 151 19.30 0.04 3.51
N VAL A 152 18.02 -0.02 3.91
CA VAL A 152 17.05 -0.97 3.39
C VAL A 152 15.91 -0.18 2.73
N ALA A 153 15.58 -0.54 1.49
CA ALA A 153 14.45 0.03 0.78
C ALA A 153 13.17 -0.69 1.23
N LEU A 154 12.32 -0.02 2.02
CA LEU A 154 11.08 -0.58 2.56
C LEU A 154 9.87 -0.09 1.76
N GLN A 155 9.09 -1.02 1.22
CA GLN A 155 7.76 -0.76 0.66
C GLN A 155 6.70 -0.99 1.73
N THR A 156 5.93 0.05 2.05
CA THR A 156 4.74 -0.07 2.90
C THR A 156 3.48 -0.13 2.01
N LYS A 157 2.52 -1.01 2.32
CA LYS A 157 1.25 -1.13 1.57
C LYS A 157 0.10 -1.67 2.45
N ILE A 158 -1.09 -1.09 2.33
CA ILE A 158 -2.33 -1.64 2.90
C ILE A 158 -2.81 -2.85 2.09
N MET A 159 -3.22 -3.93 2.76
CA MET A 159 -3.63 -5.19 2.14
C MET A 159 -4.99 -5.67 2.66
N THR A 160 -5.75 -6.40 1.84
CA THR A 160 -6.88 -7.19 2.34
C THR A 160 -6.38 -8.46 3.04
N PRO A 161 -7.20 -9.13 3.86
CA PRO A 161 -6.85 -10.43 4.44
C PRO A 161 -6.49 -11.49 3.38
N ALA A 162 -7.20 -11.51 2.25
CA ALA A 162 -6.94 -12.42 1.15
C ALA A 162 -5.61 -12.12 0.42
N ASP A 163 -5.29 -10.84 0.18
CA ASP A 163 -3.99 -10.45 -0.37
C ASP A 163 -2.84 -10.86 0.55
N ALA A 164 -3.00 -10.64 1.86
CA ALA A 164 -2.00 -10.98 2.87
C ALA A 164 -1.77 -12.50 2.90
N GLN A 165 -2.85 -13.29 3.03
CA GLN A 165 -2.76 -14.74 3.01
C GLN A 165 -2.07 -15.23 1.71
N LYS A 166 -2.47 -14.74 0.54
CA LYS A 166 -1.86 -15.12 -0.74
C LYS A 166 -0.35 -14.79 -0.80
N PHE A 167 0.05 -13.60 -0.37
CA PHE A 167 1.43 -13.16 -0.39
C PHE A 167 2.30 -13.97 0.59
N TYR A 168 1.88 -14.11 1.85
CA TYR A 168 2.69 -14.76 2.88
C TYR A 168 2.64 -16.29 2.83
N SER A 169 1.58 -16.91 2.30
CA SER A 169 1.57 -18.36 2.05
C SER A 169 2.51 -18.74 0.90
N SER A 170 2.42 -18.06 -0.25
CA SER A 170 3.30 -18.36 -1.40
C SER A 170 4.79 -18.08 -1.09
N ALA A 171 5.08 -17.10 -0.25
CA ALA A 171 6.42 -16.77 0.21
C ALA A 171 7.02 -17.73 1.27
N ASN A 172 6.27 -18.76 1.71
CA ASN A 172 6.74 -19.85 2.56
C ASN A 172 6.92 -21.18 1.80
N SER A 173 6.29 -21.35 0.63
CA SER A 173 6.35 -22.59 -0.17
C SER A 173 7.73 -22.91 -0.78
N SER A 174 8.73 -22.04 -0.61
CA SER A 174 10.08 -22.22 -1.16
C SER A 174 11.06 -22.98 -0.25
N ASN A 175 10.67 -23.29 1.00
CA ASN A 175 11.54 -23.93 2.00
C ASN A 175 11.03 -25.30 2.45
N THR A 176 10.89 -26.24 1.52
CA THR A 176 10.64 -27.66 1.83
C THR A 176 11.82 -28.50 1.33
N PRO A 177 12.68 -29.05 2.21
CA PRO A 177 13.65 -30.07 1.82
C PRO A 177 12.96 -31.27 1.18
N ALA A 178 13.62 -31.92 0.22
CA ALA A 178 13.00 -32.98 -0.58
C ALA A 178 12.38 -34.09 0.29
N ALA A 179 11.07 -34.31 0.12
CA ALA A 179 10.40 -35.46 0.71
C ALA A 179 11.08 -36.75 0.18
N LYS A 180 11.62 -37.56 1.09
CA LYS A 180 12.26 -38.83 0.71
C LYS A 180 11.25 -39.72 0.01
N LYS A 181 11.64 -40.28 -1.14
CA LYS A 181 10.92 -41.39 -1.77
C LYS A 181 10.97 -42.61 -0.82
N THR A 182 9.82 -43.20 -0.57
CA THR A 182 9.71 -44.64 -0.23
C THR A 182 8.61 -45.21 -1.11
N THR A 183 8.87 -46.37 -1.74
CA THR A 183 8.14 -46.79 -2.94
C THR A 183 7.38 -48.10 -2.72
N VAL A 184 6.04 -48.03 -2.81
CA VAL A 184 5.11 -49.06 -3.33
C VAL A 184 5.28 -50.53 -2.86
N ASN A 185 4.35 -51.02 -2.03
CA ASN A 185 3.30 -52.02 -2.38
C ASN A 185 2.42 -52.33 -1.14
N ASN A 186 1.26 -53.00 -1.20
CA ASN A 186 0.69 -53.85 -2.26
C ASN A 186 -0.86 -53.73 -2.37
N GLN A 187 -1.47 -54.45 -3.33
CA GLN A 187 -2.92 -54.51 -3.64
C GLN A 187 -3.72 -55.33 -2.58
N THR A 188 -5.06 -55.45 -2.51
CA THR A 188 -6.20 -55.37 -3.49
C THR A 188 -7.51 -55.10 -2.67
N ALA A 189 -8.81 -55.08 -3.08
CA ALA A 189 -9.62 -55.32 -4.30
C ALA A 189 -11.05 -54.68 -4.19
N LYS A 190 -11.92 -54.93 -5.20
CA LYS A 190 -13.41 -55.17 -5.19
C LYS A 190 -14.29 -54.55 -4.07
N ASN A 191 -15.47 -53.92 -4.31
CA ASN A 191 -16.48 -54.04 -5.39
C ASN A 191 -17.36 -52.76 -5.56
N THR A 192 -18.12 -52.70 -6.67
CA THR A 192 -19.22 -51.76 -7.03
C THR A 192 -20.55 -52.55 -7.21
N PRO A 193 -21.73 -52.02 -7.65
CA PRO A 193 -22.26 -50.64 -7.82
C PRO A 193 -23.74 -50.40 -7.33
N SER A 194 -24.33 -49.24 -7.68
CA SER A 194 -25.80 -49.01 -7.92
C SER A 194 -26.76 -48.92 -6.70
N LYS A 195 -27.96 -48.29 -6.73
CA LYS A 195 -28.67 -47.42 -7.72
C LYS A 195 -29.87 -46.67 -7.05
N THR A 196 -30.11 -45.37 -7.37
CA THR A 196 -31.42 -44.63 -7.18
C THR A 196 -32.02 -44.57 -5.73
N THR A 197 -33.04 -43.78 -5.36
CA THR A 197 -34.10 -43.02 -6.08
C THR A 197 -34.59 -41.80 -5.25
N THR A 198 -35.04 -40.72 -5.92
CA THR A 198 -35.97 -39.66 -5.42
C THR A 198 -37.45 -40.11 -5.62
N PRO A 199 -38.56 -39.40 -5.26
CA PRO A 199 -38.73 -37.93 -5.05
C PRO A 199 -39.81 -37.44 -4.02
N LYS A 200 -40.06 -36.09 -4.00
CA LYS A 200 -41.32 -35.39 -3.60
C LYS A 200 -41.75 -35.49 -2.12
N GLU A 201 -42.51 -34.58 -1.48
CA GLU A 201 -43.08 -33.23 -1.78
C GLU A 201 -43.09 -32.43 -0.41
N ALA A 202 -43.79 -31.32 -0.07
CA ALA A 202 -44.84 -30.48 -0.67
C ALA A 202 -44.80 -29.00 -0.19
N GLU A 203 -45.88 -28.27 -0.49
CA GLU A 203 -46.27 -26.88 -0.14
C GLU A 203 -47.08 -26.79 1.21
N ILE A 204 -47.76 -25.71 1.71
CA ILE A 204 -48.31 -24.44 1.15
C ILE A 204 -48.84 -23.43 2.24
N LYS A 205 -48.75 -22.08 2.01
CA LYS A 205 -49.62 -20.92 2.50
C LYS A 205 -49.84 -20.68 4.05
N LYS A 206 -50.42 -19.59 4.63
CA LYS A 206 -50.96 -18.22 4.23
C LYS A 206 -51.17 -17.26 5.47
N GLU A 207 -51.21 -15.92 5.25
CA GLU A 207 -52.07 -14.85 5.94
C GLU A 207 -51.94 -14.53 7.48
N VAL A 208 -52.33 -13.37 8.10
CA VAL A 208 -52.82 -12.01 7.70
C VAL A 208 -52.60 -10.89 8.79
N GLU A 209 -52.94 -9.61 8.51
CA GLU A 209 -52.93 -8.36 9.33
C GLU A 209 -53.96 -8.23 10.50
N ALA A 210 -54.03 -7.21 11.41
CA ALA A 210 -53.13 -6.15 11.99
C ALA A 210 -53.91 -5.27 13.05
N LYS A 211 -53.50 -3.99 13.29
CA LYS A 211 -54.04 -2.90 14.20
C LYS A 211 -53.59 -2.94 15.69
N LYS A 212 -52.90 -1.88 16.21
CA LYS A 212 -53.35 -0.68 17.02
C LYS A 212 -53.72 -0.99 18.50
N GLU A 213 -53.42 -0.19 19.55
CA GLU A 213 -53.04 1.24 19.64
C GLU A 213 -52.26 1.68 20.95
N THR A 214 -51.55 2.83 20.88
CA THR A 214 -51.20 3.87 21.91
C THR A 214 -50.52 3.61 23.29
N LYS A 215 -49.18 3.83 23.36
CA LYS A 215 -48.35 4.47 24.46
C LYS A 215 -48.31 3.89 25.91
N PRO A 216 -47.38 4.30 26.81
CA PRO A 216 -46.42 5.43 26.80
C PRO A 216 -44.91 5.08 26.63
N THR A 217 -44.06 6.12 26.65
CA THR A 217 -42.67 6.12 26.16
C THR A 217 -41.61 6.00 27.27
N PRO A 218 -40.61 5.10 27.14
CA PRO A 218 -39.26 5.28 27.69
C PRO A 218 -38.36 6.09 26.72
N PRO A 219 -37.32 6.79 27.18
CA PRO A 219 -36.48 7.63 26.30
C PRO A 219 -35.67 6.79 25.30
N LEU A 220 -35.72 7.20 24.03
CA LEU A 220 -34.85 6.65 22.98
C LEU A 220 -33.38 6.96 23.32
N PRO A 221 -32.46 5.97 23.31
CA PRO A 221 -31.04 6.28 23.30
C PRO A 221 -30.71 7.07 22.03
N VAL A 222 -30.00 8.18 22.18
CA VAL A 222 -29.62 9.06 21.06
C VAL A 222 -28.95 8.22 19.99
N LYS A 223 -29.46 8.27 18.75
CA LYS A 223 -28.79 7.68 17.58
C LYS A 223 -27.42 8.33 17.44
N GLN A 224 -26.38 7.66 17.94
CA GLN A 224 -25.01 7.98 17.57
C GLN A 224 -24.92 7.93 16.04
N SER A 225 -24.50 9.04 15.45
CA SER A 225 -24.27 9.13 14.02
C SER A 225 -23.14 8.18 13.64
N VAL A 226 -23.50 7.00 13.13
CA VAL A 226 -22.54 6.00 12.66
C VAL A 226 -21.63 6.67 11.64
N SER A 227 -20.39 6.93 12.04
CA SER A 227 -19.35 7.43 11.13
C SER A 227 -19.02 6.30 10.17
N ILE A 228 -19.65 6.34 8.98
CA ILE A 228 -19.42 5.37 7.92
C ILE A 228 -17.97 5.51 7.48
N VAL A 229 -17.08 4.70 8.06
CA VAL A 229 -15.67 4.68 7.66
C VAL A 229 -15.60 4.14 6.25
N GLU A 230 -15.28 5.04 5.33
CA GLU A 230 -15.21 4.75 3.90
C GLU A 230 -14.25 3.58 3.66
N THR A 231 -14.76 2.51 3.06
CA THR A 231 -13.97 1.35 2.65
C THR A 231 -12.83 1.77 1.72
N PRO A 232 -11.73 1.02 1.61
CA PRO A 232 -10.65 1.33 0.66
C PRO A 232 -11.17 1.54 -0.78
N GLN A 233 -12.20 0.79 -1.19
CA GLN A 233 -12.88 0.95 -2.47
C GLN A 233 -13.63 2.30 -2.58
N GLN A 234 -14.35 2.73 -1.53
CA GLN A 234 -15.01 4.04 -1.49
C GLN A 234 -13.98 5.19 -1.47
N GLN A 235 -12.90 5.07 -0.69
CA GLN A 235 -11.80 6.06 -0.69
C GLN A 235 -11.15 6.16 -2.08
N GLN A 236 -10.84 5.02 -2.72
CA GLN A 236 -10.28 5.00 -4.07
C GLN A 236 -11.22 5.65 -5.09
N LEU A 237 -12.52 5.33 -5.04
CA LEU A 237 -13.55 5.92 -5.90
C LEU A 237 -13.69 7.44 -5.69
N LYS A 238 -13.66 7.91 -4.44
CA LYS A 238 -13.74 9.32 -4.05
C LYS A 238 -12.56 10.14 -4.57
N TYR A 239 -11.34 9.60 -4.45
CA TYR A 239 -10.14 10.23 -5.04
C TYR A 239 -10.21 10.23 -6.58
N TYR A 240 -10.67 9.15 -7.21
CA TYR A 240 -10.83 9.08 -8.67
C TYR A 240 -11.88 10.07 -9.21
N VAL A 241 -13.06 10.11 -8.59
CA VAL A 241 -14.18 10.99 -9.02
C VAL A 241 -13.82 12.45 -8.85
N SER A 242 -13.20 12.85 -7.73
CA SER A 242 -12.73 14.22 -7.54
C SER A 242 -11.63 14.59 -8.54
N ALA A 243 -10.66 13.72 -8.79
CA ALA A 243 -9.64 13.92 -9.80
C ALA A 243 -10.23 14.10 -11.21
N ARG A 244 -11.13 13.20 -11.63
CA ARG A 244 -11.79 13.25 -12.96
C ARG A 244 -12.61 14.53 -13.14
N ARG A 245 -13.38 14.92 -12.11
CA ARG A 245 -14.19 16.15 -12.10
C ARG A 245 -13.31 17.39 -12.27
N ASP A 246 -12.27 17.50 -11.46
CA ASP A 246 -11.47 18.72 -11.37
C ASP A 246 -10.52 18.86 -12.59
N LEU A 247 -9.93 17.75 -13.07
CA LEU A 247 -9.16 17.74 -14.32
C LEU A 247 -10.01 18.07 -15.55
N ASN A 248 -11.26 17.60 -15.62
CA ASN A 248 -12.14 17.91 -16.76
C ASN A 248 -12.68 19.35 -16.71
N LYS A 249 -12.73 19.98 -15.53
CA LYS A 249 -13.03 21.41 -15.38
C LYS A 249 -11.81 22.32 -15.51
N GLY A 250 -10.59 21.76 -15.61
CA GLY A 250 -9.34 22.52 -15.63
C GLY A 250 -8.98 23.19 -14.29
N THR A 251 -9.81 23.04 -13.26
CA THR A 251 -9.65 23.63 -11.91
C THR A 251 -8.74 22.79 -11.02
N ASN A 252 -8.01 23.43 -10.10
CA ASN A 252 -7.26 22.74 -9.03
C ASN A 252 -6.31 21.63 -9.52
N GLN A 253 -5.73 21.77 -10.73
CA GLN A 253 -5.12 20.67 -11.48
C GLN A 253 -4.07 19.88 -10.68
N VAL A 254 -3.21 20.54 -9.91
CA VAL A 254 -2.20 19.88 -9.06
C VAL A 254 -2.83 19.00 -7.98
N ALA A 255 -3.89 19.48 -7.31
CA ALA A 255 -4.63 18.69 -6.32
C ALA A 255 -5.41 17.54 -6.97
N ALA A 256 -5.99 17.78 -8.15
CA ALA A 256 -6.66 16.75 -8.93
C ALA A 256 -5.69 15.64 -9.38
N CYS A 257 -4.47 16.00 -9.78
CA CYS A 257 -3.40 15.06 -10.09
C CYS A 257 -2.89 14.29 -8.88
N ASN A 258 -2.72 14.96 -7.72
CA ASN A 258 -2.43 14.28 -6.46
C ASN A 258 -3.55 13.27 -6.08
N ASN A 259 -4.81 13.59 -6.37
CA ASN A 259 -5.94 12.68 -6.15
C ASN A 259 -5.97 11.51 -7.16
N ALA A 260 -5.65 11.73 -8.44
CA ALA A 260 -5.47 10.65 -9.41
C ALA A 260 -4.36 9.68 -8.96
N GLN A 261 -3.23 10.22 -8.48
CA GLN A 261 -2.13 9.43 -7.95
C GLN A 261 -2.53 8.65 -6.68
N ARG A 262 -3.28 9.28 -5.75
CA ARG A 262 -3.83 8.59 -4.57
C ARG A 262 -4.72 7.42 -4.99
N ALA A 263 -5.67 7.63 -5.90
CA ALA A 263 -6.58 6.59 -6.39
C ALA A 263 -5.83 5.45 -7.11
N TYR A 264 -4.84 5.76 -7.94
CA TYR A 264 -4.00 4.75 -8.59
C TYR A 264 -3.17 3.95 -7.57
N ASN A 265 -2.63 4.61 -6.53
CA ASN A 265 -1.77 3.99 -5.51
C ASN A 265 -2.48 2.96 -4.61
N TYR A 266 -3.82 2.96 -4.50
CA TYR A 266 -4.56 1.85 -3.86
C TYR A 266 -4.38 0.52 -4.62
N GLY A 267 -4.02 0.57 -5.91
CA GLY A 267 -3.91 -0.61 -6.77
C GLY A 267 -5.26 -1.18 -7.20
N LYS A 268 -5.24 -2.37 -7.83
CA LYS A 268 -6.45 -3.12 -8.18
C LYS A 268 -7.07 -3.72 -6.91
N LEU A 269 -8.02 -3.02 -6.30
CA LEU A 269 -8.84 -3.57 -5.22
C LEU A 269 -9.90 -4.54 -5.79
N HIS A 270 -10.37 -5.47 -4.95
CA HIS A 270 -11.45 -6.40 -5.31
C HIS A 270 -12.84 -5.76 -5.11
N GLY A 271 -13.74 -6.01 -6.06
CA GLY A 271 -15.11 -5.45 -6.11
C GLY A 271 -15.51 -5.09 -7.56
N SER A 272 -16.81 -5.13 -7.86
CA SER A 272 -17.34 -4.99 -9.24
C SER A 272 -16.88 -3.74 -9.99
N ASN A 273 -16.79 -2.59 -9.30
CA ASN A 273 -16.35 -1.33 -9.91
C ASN A 273 -14.85 -1.02 -9.72
N ALA A 274 -14.17 -1.68 -8.77
CA ALA A 274 -12.85 -1.27 -8.30
C ALA A 274 -11.71 -1.51 -9.32
N ALA A 275 -11.82 -2.57 -10.14
CA ALA A 275 -10.84 -2.86 -11.18
C ALA A 275 -10.79 -1.75 -12.27
N ASN A 276 -11.93 -1.15 -12.59
CA ASN A 276 -12.04 -0.05 -13.55
C ASN A 276 -11.51 1.26 -12.94
N VAL A 277 -11.88 1.56 -11.68
CA VAL A 277 -11.39 2.74 -10.96
C VAL A 277 -9.86 2.79 -10.91
N TYR A 278 -9.18 1.66 -10.67
CA TYR A 278 -7.71 1.59 -10.73
C TYR A 278 -7.16 1.97 -12.11
N ALA A 279 -7.69 1.37 -13.18
CA ALA A 279 -7.19 1.57 -14.54
C ALA A 279 -7.42 3.01 -15.03
N GLU A 280 -8.64 3.54 -14.84
CA GLU A 280 -8.99 4.91 -15.18
C GLU A 280 -8.16 5.94 -14.38
N SER A 281 -7.92 5.69 -13.09
CA SER A 281 -7.02 6.53 -12.27
C SER A 281 -5.59 6.57 -12.83
N GLY A 282 -5.08 5.44 -13.35
CA GLY A 282 -3.77 5.39 -13.98
C GLY A 282 -3.71 6.17 -15.30
N VAL A 283 -4.79 6.21 -16.09
CA VAL A 283 -4.90 7.09 -17.26
C VAL A 283 -4.90 8.57 -16.85
N LEU A 284 -5.61 8.94 -15.77
CA LEU A 284 -5.54 10.29 -15.22
C LEU A 284 -4.13 10.66 -14.71
N VAL A 285 -3.42 9.75 -14.06
CA VAL A 285 -2.01 9.95 -13.67
C VAL A 285 -1.12 10.16 -14.90
N ALA A 286 -1.30 9.36 -15.96
CA ALA A 286 -0.55 9.54 -17.20
C ALA A 286 -0.82 10.91 -17.84
N ARG A 287 -2.08 11.36 -17.90
CA ARG A 287 -2.47 12.72 -18.34
C ARG A 287 -1.85 13.81 -17.48
N CYS A 288 -1.77 13.62 -16.17
CA CYS A 288 -1.12 14.56 -15.26
C CYS A 288 0.39 14.65 -15.47
N LEU A 289 1.05 13.54 -15.77
CA LEU A 289 2.48 13.48 -16.06
C LEU A 289 2.85 14.10 -17.42
N THR A 290 1.92 14.22 -18.37
CA THR A 290 2.19 14.76 -19.72
C THR A 290 1.54 16.10 -20.03
N SER A 291 0.41 16.44 -19.39
CA SER A 291 -0.40 17.62 -19.72
C SER A 291 -0.56 18.65 -18.59
N VAL A 292 0.00 18.43 -17.40
CA VAL A 292 -0.08 19.37 -16.26
C VAL A 292 1.34 19.75 -15.81
N PRO A 293 1.93 20.86 -16.34
CA PRO A 293 3.34 21.21 -16.11
C PRO A 293 3.72 21.33 -14.62
N SER A 294 2.83 21.87 -13.79
CA SER A 294 3.02 22.03 -12.34
C SER A 294 2.93 20.72 -11.54
N TYR A 295 2.48 19.62 -12.16
CA TYR A 295 2.57 18.28 -11.61
C TYR A 295 3.74 17.50 -12.21
N SER A 296 3.94 17.59 -13.54
CA SER A 296 4.97 16.82 -14.25
C SER A 296 6.40 17.24 -13.93
N SER A 297 6.64 18.53 -13.65
CA SER A 297 7.95 19.07 -13.23
C SER A 297 8.53 18.44 -11.96
N ARG A 298 7.68 17.82 -11.13
CA ARG A 298 8.07 17.08 -9.92
C ARG A 298 8.77 15.74 -10.23
N PHE A 299 8.88 15.36 -11.50
CA PHE A 299 9.41 14.07 -11.95
C PHE A 299 10.42 14.27 -13.09
N SER A 300 11.69 13.93 -12.86
CA SER A 300 12.79 14.05 -13.84
C SER A 300 12.59 13.27 -15.15
N ASN A 301 11.66 12.31 -15.17
CA ASN A 301 11.21 11.64 -16.39
C ASN A 301 9.70 11.36 -16.29
N SER A 302 8.90 12.42 -16.48
CA SER A 302 7.44 12.37 -16.42
C SER A 302 6.83 11.61 -17.62
N LYS A 303 7.21 11.93 -18.86
CA LYS A 303 6.73 11.23 -20.08
C LYS A 303 7.04 9.72 -20.03
N GLY A 304 8.24 9.33 -19.60
CA GLY A 304 8.61 7.91 -19.45
C GLY A 304 7.88 7.19 -18.32
N GLN A 305 7.46 7.89 -17.25
CA GLN A 305 6.58 7.32 -16.23
C GLN A 305 5.14 7.15 -16.75
N ALA A 306 4.62 8.13 -17.49
CA ALA A 306 3.31 8.04 -18.13
C ALA A 306 3.26 6.85 -19.12
N VAL A 307 4.26 6.71 -19.99
CA VAL A 307 4.40 5.58 -20.93
C VAL A 307 4.40 4.23 -20.20
N LYS A 308 5.16 4.09 -19.10
CA LYS A 308 5.20 2.83 -18.31
C LYS A 308 3.84 2.48 -17.67
N ILE A 309 3.11 3.48 -17.19
CA ILE A 309 1.75 3.28 -16.65
C ILE A 309 0.80 2.85 -17.77
N LEU A 310 0.80 3.58 -18.90
CA LEU A 310 -0.08 3.30 -20.04
C LEU A 310 0.21 1.94 -20.67
N GLN A 311 1.47 1.52 -20.79
CA GLN A 311 1.86 0.18 -21.23
C GLN A 311 1.32 -0.91 -20.29
N ASN A 312 1.42 -0.73 -18.97
CA ASN A 312 0.89 -1.68 -17.99
C ASN A 312 -0.63 -1.84 -18.13
N LEU A 313 -1.36 -0.74 -18.33
CA LEU A 313 -2.82 -0.74 -18.48
C LEU A 313 -3.28 -1.26 -19.86
N ALA A 314 -2.57 -0.90 -20.93
CA ALA A 314 -2.83 -1.37 -22.27
C ALA A 314 -2.67 -2.89 -22.40
N ASN A 315 -1.62 -3.45 -21.77
CA ASN A 315 -1.26 -4.86 -21.91
C ASN A 315 -1.96 -5.74 -20.85
N ASN A 316 -1.94 -5.37 -19.58
CA ASN A 316 -2.43 -6.23 -18.48
C ASN A 316 -3.89 -5.97 -18.10
N HIS A 317 -4.47 -4.84 -18.54
CA HIS A 317 -5.87 -4.47 -18.29
C HIS A 317 -6.67 -4.24 -19.58
N ASN A 318 -6.07 -4.48 -20.76
CA ASN A 318 -6.66 -4.27 -22.08
C ASN A 318 -7.24 -2.86 -22.31
N HIS A 319 -6.82 -1.85 -21.54
CA HIS A 319 -7.57 -0.61 -21.36
C HIS A 319 -7.54 0.28 -22.60
N ALA A 320 -8.69 0.47 -23.26
CA ALA A 320 -8.80 1.17 -24.54
C ALA A 320 -8.26 2.61 -24.49
N GLY A 321 -8.65 3.40 -23.47
CA GLY A 321 -8.12 4.75 -23.27
C GLY A 321 -6.61 4.80 -23.01
N ALA A 322 -6.03 3.73 -22.44
CA ALA A 322 -4.59 3.66 -22.24
C ALA A 322 -3.84 3.35 -23.55
N LYS A 323 -4.40 2.46 -24.40
CA LYS A 323 -3.88 2.19 -25.75
C LYS A 323 -3.89 3.46 -26.62
N HIS A 324 -5.01 4.20 -26.60
CA HIS A 324 -5.15 5.46 -27.33
C HIS A 324 -4.10 6.49 -26.87
N MET A 325 -4.04 6.78 -25.57
CA MET A 325 -3.09 7.76 -25.04
C MET A 325 -1.62 7.32 -25.22
N LEU A 326 -1.31 6.01 -25.18
CA LEU A 326 0.03 5.51 -25.47
C LEU A 326 0.44 5.78 -26.92
N ASN A 327 -0.49 5.70 -27.88
CA ASN A 327 -0.22 6.03 -29.28
C ASN A 327 -0.06 7.55 -29.49
N GLN A 328 -0.74 8.39 -28.72
CA GLN A 328 -0.56 9.85 -28.74
C GLN A 328 0.76 10.34 -28.09
N LEU A 329 1.54 9.44 -27.48
CA LEU A 329 2.80 9.76 -26.78
C LEU A 329 4.04 9.14 -27.43
N LYS A 330 3.88 8.43 -28.55
CA LYS A 330 5.00 8.04 -29.40
C LYS A 330 5.48 9.28 -30.13
#